data_AF-A0A8B8BDI3-F1
#
_entry.id   AF-A0A8B8BDI3-F1
#
_cell.length_a   1.000
_cell.length_b   1.000
_cell.length_c   1.000
_cell.angle_alpha   90.00
_cell.angle_beta   90.00
_cell.angle_gamma   90.00
#
_symmetry.space_group_name_H-M   'P 1'
#
loop_
_entity.id
_entity.type
_entity.pdbx_description
1 polymer ?
#
loop_
_entity_poly.entity_id
_entity_poly.type
_entity_poly.pdbx_seq_one_letter_code
_entity_poly.pdbx_strand_id
1 'polypeptide(L)'
;MVTLVLVFALMLSCTDGLYIHTVQTFQDLRQQVQKGHAVAFTAILSKHTVVSSKAIVKYDHILSNVGGAYHPSTGIFTAPYKGIYSISCSLLSETSNGVNLQITKNGAKMSILYSAPSTYPHAGQTLQLLLNKGDKIWIQNYKAKEAKLHDYSAYNVFSGALITRL
;
A
#
# COMPACT_ATOMS: atom_id res chain seq x y z
N MET A 1 1.36 44.18 49.48
CA MET A 1 2.09 44.37 48.19
C MET A 1 2.65 43.06 47.64
N VAL A 2 3.22 42.17 48.46
CA VAL A 2 3.77 40.87 48.01
C VAL A 2 2.73 39.93 47.35
N THR A 3 1.51 39.89 47.88
CA THR A 3 0.43 39.01 47.38
C THR A 3 -0.07 39.37 45.99
N LEU A 4 -0.09 40.66 45.63
CA LEU A 4 -0.57 41.14 44.33
C LEU A 4 0.43 40.82 43.21
N VAL A 5 1.73 40.90 43.50
CA VAL A 5 2.81 40.56 42.57
C VAL A 5 2.82 39.06 42.26
N LEU A 6 2.55 38.21 43.25
CA LEU A 6 2.47 36.76 43.07
C LEU A 6 1.29 36.35 42.17
N VAL A 7 0.13 36.98 42.34
CA VAL A 7 -1.05 36.73 41.49
C VAL A 7 -0.80 37.19 40.05
N PHE A 8 -0.15 38.33 39.84
CA PHE A 8 0.20 38.81 38.50
C PHE A 8 1.21 37.90 37.78
N ALA A 9 2.23 37.43 38.50
CA ALA A 9 3.22 36.49 37.98
C ALA A 9 2.59 35.12 37.62
N LEU A 10 1.66 34.63 38.44
CA LEU A 10 0.90 33.41 38.15
C LEU A 10 0.01 33.58 36.91
N MET A 11 -0.65 34.73 36.74
CA MET A 11 -1.49 35.01 35.58
C MET A 11 -0.67 35.09 34.28
N LEU A 12 0.51 35.74 34.30
CA LEU A 12 1.43 35.79 33.16
C LEU A 12 1.95 34.40 32.78
N SER A 13 2.35 33.59 33.76
CA SER A 13 2.80 32.21 33.52
C SER A 13 1.67 31.31 32.96
N CYS A 14 0.43 31.57 33.37
CA CYS A 14 -0.74 30.83 32.90
C CYS A 14 -1.09 31.20 31.46
N THR A 15 -0.98 32.48 31.08
CA THR A 15 -1.17 32.93 29.69
C THR A 15 -0.09 32.42 28.75
N ASP A 16 1.17 32.40 29.20
CA ASP A 16 2.29 31.86 28.42
C ASP A 16 2.15 30.34 28.24
N GLY A 17 1.77 29.62 29.30
CA GLY A 17 1.48 28.18 29.24
C GLY A 17 0.30 27.85 28.33
N LEU A 18 -0.78 28.63 28.40
CA LEU A 18 -1.95 28.47 27.51
C LEU A 18 -1.58 28.76 26.05
N TYR A 19 -0.81 29.82 25.79
CA TYR A 19 -0.35 30.18 24.45
C TYR A 19 0.53 29.08 23.84
N ILE A 20 1.51 28.56 24.59
CA ILE A 20 2.38 27.46 24.14
C ILE A 20 1.56 26.21 23.83
N HIS A 21 0.65 25.80 24.73
CA HIS A 21 -0.22 24.64 24.51
C HIS A 21 -1.08 24.80 23.25
N THR A 22 -1.66 25.99 23.03
CA THR A 22 -2.44 26.29 21.83
C THR A 22 -1.60 26.21 20.56
N VAL A 23 -0.41 26.83 20.52
CA VAL A 23 0.50 26.78 19.36
C VAL A 23 0.91 25.34 19.04
N GLN A 24 1.22 24.55 20.06
CA GLN A 24 1.63 23.16 19.93
C GLN A 24 0.47 22.30 19.40
N THR A 25 -0.74 22.50 19.94
CA THR A 25 -1.96 21.87 19.43
C THR A 25 -2.23 22.24 17.96
N PHE A 26 -2.02 23.50 17.57
CA PHE A 26 -2.16 23.92 16.16
C PHE A 26 -1.10 23.33 15.24
N GLN A 27 0.14 23.17 15.72
CA GLN A 27 1.19 22.49 14.97
C GLN A 27 0.89 21.00 14.82
N ASP A 28 0.37 20.35 15.86
CA ASP A 28 -0.07 18.96 15.82
C ASP A 28 -1.28 18.76 14.90
N LEU A 29 -2.27 19.67 14.95
CA LEU A 29 -3.41 19.66 14.03
C LEU A 29 -2.97 19.92 12.59
N ARG A 30 -2.04 20.84 12.35
CA ARG A 30 -1.44 21.04 11.02
C ARG A 30 -0.69 19.80 10.56
N GLN A 31 0.07 19.16 11.44
CA GLN A 31 0.75 17.89 11.14
C GLN A 31 -0.23 16.75 10.93
N GLN A 32 -1.40 16.72 11.58
CA GLN A 32 -2.45 15.73 11.34
C GLN A 32 -3.20 15.96 10.03
N VAL A 33 -3.50 17.22 9.70
CA VAL A 33 -4.04 17.62 8.39
C VAL A 33 -3.01 17.40 7.27
N GLN A 34 -1.70 17.52 7.57
CA GLN A 34 -0.59 17.27 6.64
C GLN A 34 -0.06 15.83 6.66
N LYS A 35 -0.39 14.99 7.64
CA LYS A 35 -0.21 13.51 7.62
C LYS A 35 -1.24 12.88 6.69
N GLY A 36 -1.26 13.42 5.47
CA GLY A 36 -1.12 12.66 4.25
C GLY A 36 -2.34 11.88 3.85
N HIS A 37 -3.15 12.49 2.99
CA HIS A 37 -3.95 11.79 1.99
C HIS A 37 -3.11 10.88 1.05
N ALA A 38 -1.80 10.76 1.27
CA ALA A 38 -0.91 9.90 0.52
C ALA A 38 -1.25 8.42 0.80
N VAL A 39 -1.32 7.66 -0.27
CA VAL A 39 -1.50 6.21 -0.23
C VAL A 39 -0.46 5.64 -1.16
N ALA A 40 0.46 4.85 -0.63
CA ALA A 40 1.48 4.19 -1.44
C ALA A 40 1.94 2.92 -0.73
N PHE A 41 2.00 1.82 -1.46
CA PHE A 41 2.55 0.58 -0.94
C PHE A 41 3.45 -0.08 -1.96
N THR A 42 4.42 -0.85 -1.47
CA THR A 42 5.20 -1.78 -2.27
C THR A 42 5.44 -3.02 -1.42
N ALA A 43 4.97 -4.16 -1.92
CA ALA A 43 5.08 -5.46 -1.29
C ALA A 43 5.76 -6.43 -2.27
N ILE A 44 6.60 -7.31 -1.74
CA ILE A 44 7.38 -8.29 -2.49
C ILE A 44 7.17 -9.69 -1.89
N LEU A 45 7.48 -10.74 -2.65
CA LEU A 45 7.60 -12.07 -2.07
C LEU A 45 8.93 -12.18 -1.32
N SER A 46 8.91 -12.80 -0.15
CA SER A 46 10.15 -13.06 0.61
C SER A 46 10.96 -14.25 0.08
N LYS A 47 10.33 -15.11 -0.72
CA LYS A 47 10.87 -16.39 -1.22
C LYS A 47 10.05 -16.94 -2.38
N HIS A 48 10.58 -18.00 -3.01
CA HIS A 48 9.81 -18.87 -3.89
C HIS A 48 8.46 -19.25 -3.30
N THR A 49 7.41 -19.06 -4.09
CA THR A 49 6.04 -19.22 -3.60
C THR A 49 5.24 -20.06 -4.57
N VAL A 50 4.61 -21.11 -4.04
CA VAL A 50 3.60 -21.89 -4.77
C VAL A 50 2.23 -21.31 -4.46
N VAL A 51 1.52 -20.89 -5.50
CA VAL A 51 0.18 -20.31 -5.41
C VAL A 51 -0.81 -21.28 -6.03
N SER A 52 -1.74 -21.78 -5.21
CA SER A 52 -2.78 -22.71 -5.66
C SER A 52 -3.64 -22.13 -6.79
N SER A 53 -4.39 -22.99 -7.47
CA SER A 53 -5.29 -22.55 -8.54
C SER A 53 -6.24 -21.47 -8.04
N LYS A 54 -6.37 -20.39 -8.82
CA LYS A 54 -7.25 -19.23 -8.53
C LYS A 54 -6.98 -18.51 -7.20
N ALA A 55 -5.94 -18.89 -6.46
CA ALA A 55 -5.60 -18.27 -5.18
C ALA A 55 -4.92 -16.90 -5.36
N ILE A 56 -5.12 -16.05 -4.35
CA ILE A 56 -4.49 -14.73 -4.26
C ILE A 56 -3.01 -14.90 -3.92
N VAL A 57 -2.16 -14.14 -4.59
CA VAL A 57 -0.74 -14.04 -4.27
C VAL A 57 -0.58 -13.13 -3.06
N LYS A 58 -0.03 -13.66 -1.96
CA LYS A 58 0.24 -12.90 -0.73
C LYS A 58 1.68 -12.42 -0.76
N TYR A 59 1.88 -11.15 -1.15
CA TYR A 59 3.19 -10.50 -1.07
C TYR A 59 3.47 -10.16 0.39
N ASP A 60 4.26 -11.01 1.03
CA ASP A 60 4.37 -11.12 2.47
C ASP A 60 5.40 -10.18 3.09
N HIS A 61 6.32 -9.63 2.28
CA HIS A 61 7.35 -8.71 2.74
C HIS A 61 7.06 -7.29 2.26
N ILE A 62 6.96 -6.35 3.21
CA ILE A 62 6.55 -4.97 2.97
C ILE A 62 7.75 -4.03 2.95
N LEU A 63 7.96 -3.39 1.80
CA LEU A 63 8.95 -2.32 1.67
C LEU A 63 8.36 -0.96 2.06
N SER A 64 7.09 -0.72 1.72
CA SER A 64 6.34 0.47 2.15
C SER A 64 4.85 0.19 2.19
N ASN A 65 4.12 0.88 3.08
CA ASN A 65 2.66 0.80 3.18
C ASN A 65 2.08 2.09 3.78
N VAL A 66 2.42 3.23 3.18
CA VAL A 66 1.90 4.54 3.55
C VAL A 66 0.37 4.54 3.37
N GLY A 67 -0.34 4.95 4.42
CA GLY A 67 -1.81 4.91 4.46
C GLY A 67 -2.40 3.54 4.82
N GLY A 68 -1.57 2.50 5.01
CA GLY A 68 -1.99 1.20 5.55
C GLY A 68 -3.03 0.46 4.68
N ALA A 69 -3.06 0.73 3.39
CA ALA A 69 -4.12 0.26 2.50
C ALA A 69 -3.88 -1.16 1.95
N TYR A 70 -2.66 -1.69 2.03
CA TYR A 70 -2.33 -3.06 1.66
C TYR A 70 -2.27 -3.99 2.89
N HIS A 71 -2.84 -5.19 2.77
CA HIS A 71 -2.89 -6.19 3.83
C HIS A 71 -2.15 -7.48 3.41
N PRO A 72 -0.94 -7.75 3.95
CA PRO A 72 -0.11 -8.88 3.53
C PRO A 72 -0.74 -10.25 3.80
N SER A 73 -1.50 -10.37 4.89
CA SER A 73 -2.18 -11.62 5.27
C SER A 73 -3.23 -12.09 4.25
N THR A 74 -3.80 -11.15 3.50
CA THR A 74 -4.81 -11.41 2.47
C THR A 74 -4.28 -11.22 1.05
N GLY A 75 -3.21 -10.44 0.86
CA GLY A 75 -2.69 -10.06 -0.45
C GLY A 75 -3.46 -8.92 -1.11
N ILE A 76 -4.32 -8.21 -0.37
CA ILE A 76 -5.31 -7.28 -0.92
C ILE A 76 -4.96 -5.83 -0.57
N PHE A 77 -4.96 -4.97 -1.59
CA PHE A 77 -5.04 -3.52 -1.45
C PHE A 77 -6.50 -3.07 -1.44
N THR A 78 -6.88 -2.20 -0.50
CA THR A 78 -8.23 -1.59 -0.44
C THR A 78 -8.10 -0.09 -0.54
N ALA A 79 -8.70 0.51 -1.57
CA ALA A 79 -8.64 1.95 -1.80
C ALA A 79 -9.31 2.72 -0.66
N PRO A 80 -8.58 3.55 0.11
CA PRO A 80 -9.17 4.30 1.23
C PRO A 80 -9.99 5.51 0.77
N TYR A 81 -9.73 6.00 -0.45
CA TYR A 81 -10.38 7.16 -1.04
C TYR A 81 -10.78 6.91 -2.49
N LYS A 82 -11.75 7.68 -2.98
CA LYS A 82 -11.97 7.81 -4.42
C LYS A 82 -10.78 8.53 -5.04
N GLY A 83 -10.27 8.04 -6.16
CA GLY A 83 -9.12 8.65 -6.82
C GLY A 83 -8.58 7.85 -8.00
N ILE A 84 -7.57 8.41 -8.66
CA ILE A 84 -6.80 7.72 -9.69
C ILE A 84 -5.58 7.10 -9.03
N TYR A 85 -5.41 5.79 -9.19
CA TYR A 85 -4.30 5.03 -8.63
C TYR A 85 -3.45 4.44 -9.75
N SER A 86 -2.12 4.47 -9.59
CA SER A 86 -1.20 3.63 -10.35
C SER A 86 -1.07 2.30 -9.63
N ILE A 87 -1.37 1.19 -10.29
CA ILE A 87 -1.22 -0.17 -9.76
C ILE A 87 -0.25 -0.92 -10.65
N SER A 88 0.83 -1.45 -10.09
CA SER A 88 1.82 -2.22 -10.83
C SER A 88 2.08 -3.60 -10.23
N CYS A 89 2.41 -4.55 -11.11
CA CYS A 89 2.78 -5.90 -10.75
C CYS A 89 3.93 -6.36 -11.64
N SER A 90 4.87 -7.12 -11.08
CA SER A 90 5.84 -7.91 -11.84
C SER A 90 5.63 -9.40 -11.59
N LEU A 91 6.09 -10.21 -12.54
CA LEU A 91 5.99 -11.66 -12.54
C LEU A 91 7.26 -12.27 -13.11
N LEU A 92 7.88 -13.17 -12.34
CA LEU A 92 8.89 -14.10 -12.80
C LEU A 92 8.58 -15.47 -12.18
N SER A 93 8.32 -16.47 -13.04
CA SER A 93 8.01 -17.84 -12.60
C SER A 93 9.21 -18.77 -12.66
N GLU A 94 9.07 -19.91 -12.00
CA GLU A 94 10.02 -21.01 -12.13
C GLU A 94 10.07 -21.53 -13.58
N THR A 95 11.25 -21.95 -14.03
CA THR A 95 11.43 -22.53 -15.37
C THR A 95 10.58 -23.79 -15.59
N SER A 96 10.19 -24.46 -14.51
CA SER A 96 9.36 -25.68 -14.55
C SER A 96 7.89 -25.45 -14.94
N ASN A 97 7.38 -24.21 -14.98
CA ASN A 97 6.01 -23.93 -15.38
C ASN A 97 5.78 -22.55 -16.04
N GLY A 98 4.78 -22.48 -16.92
CA GLY A 98 4.27 -21.22 -17.43
C GLY A 98 3.17 -20.67 -16.52
N VAL A 99 3.33 -19.44 -16.06
CA VAL A 99 2.41 -18.80 -15.09
C VAL A 99 1.68 -17.62 -15.71
N ASN A 100 0.37 -17.54 -15.44
CA ASN A 100 -0.41 -16.33 -15.68
C ASN A 100 -0.92 -15.77 -14.35
N LEU A 101 -0.57 -14.52 -14.06
CA LEU A 101 -1.17 -13.77 -12.95
C LEU A 101 -2.15 -12.76 -13.50
N GLN A 102 -3.24 -12.51 -12.78
CA GLN A 102 -4.22 -11.48 -13.13
C GLN A 102 -4.25 -10.36 -12.10
N ILE A 103 -4.26 -9.11 -12.57
CA ILE A 103 -4.65 -7.95 -11.75
C ILE A 103 -6.18 -7.96 -11.68
N THR A 104 -6.73 -7.98 -10.47
CA THR A 104 -8.16 -8.16 -10.22
C THR A 104 -8.71 -6.96 -9.46
N LYS A 105 -9.84 -6.41 -9.90
CA LYS A 105 -10.62 -5.37 -9.20
C LYS A 105 -11.98 -5.93 -8.81
N ASN A 106 -12.28 -6.01 -7.51
CA ASN A 106 -13.57 -6.51 -7.00
C ASN A 106 -14.03 -7.83 -7.66
N GLY A 107 -13.10 -8.73 -7.98
CA GLY A 107 -13.38 -10.03 -8.62
C GLY A 107 -13.34 -10.00 -10.15
N ALA A 108 -13.39 -8.82 -10.76
CA ALA A 108 -13.26 -8.65 -12.21
C ALA A 108 -11.78 -8.60 -12.63
N LYS A 109 -11.43 -9.37 -13.64
CA LYS A 109 -10.10 -9.37 -14.25
C LYS A 109 -9.87 -8.06 -15.00
N MET A 110 -8.80 -7.34 -14.66
CA MET A 110 -8.39 -6.10 -15.33
C MET A 110 -7.31 -6.35 -16.38
N SER A 111 -6.32 -7.19 -16.07
CA SER A 111 -5.23 -7.52 -16.99
C SER A 111 -4.57 -8.86 -16.65
N ILE A 112 -3.66 -9.33 -17.52
CA ILE A 112 -2.91 -10.59 -17.36
C ILE A 112 -1.42 -10.34 -17.59
N LEU A 113 -0.60 -10.87 -16.70
CA LEU A 113 0.83 -11.08 -16.89
C LEU A 113 1.07 -12.54 -17.30
N TYR A 114 2.06 -12.79 -18.14
CA TYR A 114 2.47 -14.14 -18.52
C TYR A 114 3.99 -14.28 -18.44
N SER A 115 4.45 -15.34 -17.78
CA SER A 115 5.85 -15.78 -17.78
C SER A 115 5.87 -17.21 -18.34
N ALA A 116 6.61 -17.40 -19.44
CA ALA A 116 6.71 -18.66 -20.16
C ALA A 116 7.66 -19.65 -19.46
N PRO A 117 7.45 -20.97 -19.61
CA PRO A 117 8.35 -21.97 -19.03
C PRO A 117 9.73 -22.01 -19.72
N SER A 118 10.61 -22.85 -19.20
CA SER A 118 11.94 -23.19 -19.73
C SER A 118 12.98 -22.07 -19.74
N THR A 119 12.58 -20.84 -19.40
CA THR A 119 13.44 -19.66 -19.25
C THR A 119 12.98 -18.88 -18.02
N TYR A 120 13.63 -17.74 -17.71
CA TYR A 120 13.18 -16.81 -16.66
C TYR A 120 12.66 -15.49 -17.26
N PRO A 121 11.60 -15.51 -18.09
CA PRO A 121 11.10 -14.27 -18.68
C PRO A 121 10.40 -13.45 -17.60
N HIS A 122 10.83 -12.19 -17.47
CA HIS A 122 10.26 -11.25 -16.53
C HIS A 122 9.15 -10.44 -17.22
N ALA A 123 7.96 -10.42 -16.63
CA ALA A 123 6.83 -9.63 -17.11
C ALA A 123 6.49 -8.54 -16.10
N GLY A 124 6.05 -7.38 -16.60
CA GLY A 124 5.58 -6.28 -15.78
C GLY A 124 4.34 -5.63 -16.39
N GLN A 125 3.43 -5.17 -15.55
CA GLN A 125 2.28 -4.37 -15.97
C GLN A 125 1.99 -3.26 -14.97
N THR A 126 1.53 -2.13 -15.50
CA THR A 126 1.04 -0.98 -14.72
C THR A 126 -0.29 -0.53 -15.29
N LEU A 127 -1.28 -0.29 -14.43
CA LEU A 127 -2.60 0.23 -14.76
C LEU A 127 -2.87 1.52 -14.01
N GLN A 128 -3.35 2.56 -14.70
CA GLN A 128 -3.97 3.72 -14.07
C GLN A 128 -5.47 3.46 -13.93
N LEU A 129 -5.94 3.32 -12.69
CA LEU A 129 -7.31 2.94 -12.40
C LEU A 129 -8.02 4.02 -11.60
N LEU A 130 -9.23 4.37 -12.03
CA LEU A 130 -10.20 5.06 -11.18
C LEU A 130 -10.77 4.05 -10.17
N LEU A 131 -10.49 4.28 -8.90
CA LEU A 131 -11.00 3.48 -7.79
C LEU A 131 -11.93 4.32 -6.92
N ASN A 132 -13.02 3.71 -6.48
CA ASN A 132 -13.85 4.24 -5.41
C ASN A 132 -13.31 3.81 -4.05
N LYS A 133 -13.69 4.54 -2.99
CA LYS A 133 -13.41 4.08 -1.61
C LYS A 133 -13.99 2.69 -1.41
N GLY A 134 -13.18 1.77 -0.91
CA GLY A 134 -13.53 0.37 -0.67
C GLY A 134 -13.30 -0.57 -1.85
N ASP A 135 -12.97 -0.07 -3.05
CA ASP A 135 -12.54 -0.93 -4.15
C ASP A 135 -11.30 -1.73 -3.75
N LYS A 136 -11.32 -3.03 -4.04
CA LYS A 136 -10.26 -3.98 -3.70
C LYS A 136 -9.50 -4.38 -4.94
N ILE A 137 -8.17 -4.33 -4.84
CA ILE A 137 -7.24 -4.79 -5.86
C ILE A 137 -6.37 -5.91 -5.31
N TRP A 138 -6.18 -6.97 -6.08
CA TRP A 138 -5.25 -8.03 -5.75
C TRP A 138 -4.71 -8.71 -7.00
N ILE A 139 -3.62 -9.47 -6.81
CA ILE A 139 -3.03 -10.33 -7.81
C ILE A 139 -3.42 -11.76 -7.49
N GLN A 140 -3.91 -12.52 -8.47
CA GLN A 140 -4.19 -13.95 -8.27
C GLN A 140 -3.72 -14.78 -9.44
N ASN A 141 -3.50 -16.07 -9.17
CA ASN A 141 -3.25 -17.06 -10.20
C ASN A 141 -4.47 -17.17 -11.14
N TYR A 142 -4.26 -16.99 -12.43
CA TYR A 142 -5.34 -17.07 -13.42
C TYR A 142 -5.68 -18.53 -13.79
N LYS A 143 -4.74 -19.47 -13.72
CA LYS A 143 -4.93 -20.83 -14.25
C LYS A 143 -5.60 -21.79 -13.27
N ALA A 144 -6.10 -22.90 -13.83
CA ALA A 144 -6.62 -24.06 -13.10
C ALA A 144 -5.52 -24.95 -12.47
N LYS A 145 -4.24 -24.53 -12.52
CA LYS A 145 -3.07 -25.25 -12.02
C LYS A 145 -2.28 -24.36 -11.07
N GLU A 146 -1.41 -24.95 -10.25
CA GLU A 146 -0.51 -24.19 -9.38
C GLU A 146 0.45 -23.31 -10.18
N ALA A 147 0.68 -22.10 -9.66
CA ALA A 147 1.71 -21.19 -10.12
C ALA A 147 2.91 -21.29 -9.17
N LYS A 148 4.12 -21.38 -9.74
CA LYS A 148 5.37 -21.44 -8.98
C LYS A 148 6.13 -20.17 -9.31
N LEU A 149 6.16 -19.25 -8.38
CA LEU A 149 6.77 -17.95 -8.52
C LEU A 149 8.22 -18.04 -8.03
N HIS A 150 9.15 -17.56 -8.85
CA HIS A 150 10.56 -17.60 -8.54
C HIS A 150 11.00 -16.28 -7.92
N ASP A 151 11.46 -16.32 -6.67
CA ASP A 151 11.93 -15.15 -5.94
C ASP A 151 13.15 -15.42 -5.06
N TYR A 152 14.20 -14.62 -5.27
CA TYR A 152 15.43 -14.56 -4.46
C TYR A 152 15.81 -13.11 -4.11
N SER A 153 15.45 -12.15 -4.97
CA SER A 153 15.90 -10.75 -4.92
C SER A 153 14.79 -9.77 -5.31
N ALA A 154 13.56 -10.01 -4.85
CA ALA A 154 12.39 -9.15 -5.09
C ALA A 154 11.94 -9.07 -6.56
N TYR A 155 11.94 -10.21 -7.28
CA TYR A 155 11.49 -10.23 -8.67
C TYR A 155 9.98 -10.06 -8.80
N ASN A 156 9.19 -10.58 -7.85
CA ASN A 156 7.75 -10.44 -7.87
C ASN A 156 7.34 -9.33 -6.90
N VAL A 157 6.87 -8.24 -7.48
CA VAL A 157 6.50 -7.01 -6.78
C VAL A 157 5.03 -6.72 -7.07
N PHE A 158 4.31 -6.30 -6.04
CA PHE A 158 3.01 -5.67 -6.15
C PHE A 158 3.08 -4.30 -5.49
N SER A 159 2.79 -3.25 -6.27
CA SER A 159 2.92 -1.87 -5.83
C SER A 159 1.72 -1.07 -6.27
N GLY A 160 1.42 -0.01 -5.52
CA GLY A 160 0.40 0.93 -5.93
C GLY A 160 0.49 2.24 -5.19
N ALA A 161 0.10 3.32 -5.87
CA ALA A 161 0.11 4.66 -5.32
C ALA A 161 -1.10 5.46 -5.79
N LEU A 162 -1.67 6.26 -4.89
CA LEU A 162 -2.66 7.28 -5.24
C LEU A 162 -1.94 8.40 -6.00
N ILE A 163 -2.34 8.63 -7.24
CA ILE A 163 -1.86 9.76 -8.05
C ILE A 163 -2.60 11.02 -7.64
N THR A 164 -3.94 10.95 -7.59
CA THR A 164 -4.77 12.07 -7.18
C THR A 164 -6.08 11.61 -6.57
N ARG A 165 -6.51 12.29 -5.52
CA ARG A 165 -7.81 12.07 -4.87
C ARG A 165 -8.89 12.84 -5.62
N LEU A 166 -10.10 12.27 -5.69
CA LEU A 166 -11.28 12.87 -6.30
C LEU A 166 -12.44 13.01 -5.30
#